data_AF-A0A3M7M9R0-F1
#
_entry.id   AF-A0A3M7M9R0-F1
#
_cell.length_a   1.000
_cell.length_b   1.000
_cell.length_c   1.000
_cell.angle_alpha   90.00
_cell.angle_beta   90.00
_cell.angle_gamma   90.00
#
_symmetry.space_group_name_H-M   'P 1'
#
loop_
_entity.id
_entity.type
_entity.pdbx_description
1 polymer ?
#
loop_
_entity_poly.entity_id
_entity_poly.type
_entity_poly.pdbx_seq_one_letter_code
_entity_poly.pdbx_strand_id
1 'polypeptide(L)'
;MTFTGKHAGNNDGVVGCIICAKLGRTLDCCKALHGPCPLCVQFHELCQQLEQYDIPWRASSDDDNKQIKTLQEMSDEIESLKQQVKRIDAEVKKLEEVLEEKKKMLKSSEEQLNAGDVRLEFIIKEKKKGNKGKKGRKN
;
A
#
# COMPACT_ATOMS: atom_id res chain seq x y z
N MET A 1 -5.11 35.16 -38.36
CA MET A 1 -4.47 35.09 -39.69
C MET A 1 -5.44 34.41 -40.63
N THR A 2 -6.00 35.16 -41.56
CA THR A 2 -7.01 34.74 -42.55
C THR A 2 -6.33 33.99 -43.70
N PHE A 3 -6.70 32.72 -43.91
CA PHE A 3 -6.25 31.95 -45.08
C PHE A 3 -7.35 31.99 -46.15
N THR A 4 -7.22 32.92 -47.09
CA THR A 4 -8.05 32.98 -48.31
C THR A 4 -7.47 32.01 -49.35
N GLY A 5 -8.04 30.81 -49.43
CA GLY A 5 -7.78 29.85 -50.50
C GLY A 5 -9.00 29.71 -51.40
N LYS A 6 -9.02 30.46 -52.51
CA LYS A 6 -9.93 30.22 -53.64
C LYS A 6 -9.56 28.90 -54.30
N HIS A 7 -10.48 27.94 -54.35
CA HIS A 7 -10.52 26.96 -55.43
C HIS A 7 -11.96 26.76 -55.90
N ALA A 8 -12.16 27.20 -57.15
CA ALA A 8 -13.31 26.87 -57.98
C ALA A 8 -13.24 25.39 -58.37
N GLY A 9 -14.40 24.74 -58.47
CA GLY A 9 -14.53 23.41 -59.09
C GLY A 9 -15.76 22.66 -58.63
N ASN A 10 -16.81 22.71 -59.46
CA ASN A 10 -18.05 21.93 -59.49
C ASN A 10 -18.15 20.72 -58.53
N ASN A 11 -19.13 20.80 -57.64
CA ASN A 11 -19.69 19.66 -56.92
C ASN A 11 -20.73 18.94 -57.78
N ASP A 12 -20.29 18.30 -58.87
CA ASP A 12 -21.11 17.32 -59.60
C ASP A 12 -20.60 15.92 -59.26
N GLY A 13 -21.24 15.26 -58.28
CA GLY A 13 -21.45 13.81 -58.26
C GLY A 13 -20.25 12.84 -58.31
N VAL A 14 -19.00 13.24 -58.07
CA VAL A 14 -17.87 12.29 -58.02
C VAL A 14 -17.76 11.68 -56.64
N VAL A 15 -17.99 10.37 -56.53
CA VAL A 15 -17.65 9.56 -55.35
C VAL A 15 -16.13 9.64 -55.16
N GLY A 16 -15.68 10.64 -54.40
CA GLY A 16 -14.27 10.91 -54.13
C GLY A 16 -13.66 9.83 -53.24
N CYS A 17 -12.40 9.49 -53.48
CA CYS A 17 -11.65 8.55 -52.67
C CYS A 17 -11.62 8.96 -51.18
N ILE A 18 -12.10 8.10 -50.28
CA ILE A 18 -12.18 8.32 -48.82
C ILE A 18 -10.85 8.83 -48.21
N ILE A 19 -9.71 8.27 -48.62
CA ILE A 19 -8.40 8.68 -48.11
C ILE A 19 -8.03 10.09 -48.56
N CYS A 20 -8.30 10.45 -49.82
CA CYS A 20 -8.04 11.79 -50.33
C CYS A 20 -8.95 12.84 -49.65
N ALA A 21 -10.19 12.47 -49.36
CA ALA A 21 -11.11 13.30 -48.59
C ALA A 21 -10.60 13.54 -47.16
N LYS A 22 -10.16 12.48 -46.46
CA LYS A 22 -9.55 12.61 -45.11
C LYS A 22 -8.28 13.47 -45.09
N LEU A 23 -7.47 13.40 -46.14
CA LEU A 23 -6.22 14.17 -46.25
C LEU A 23 -6.41 15.59 -46.81
N GLY A 24 -7.61 15.94 -47.28
CA GLY A 24 -7.88 17.23 -47.92
C GLY A 24 -7.11 17.48 -49.22
N ARG A 25 -6.56 16.43 -49.84
CA ARG A 25 -5.78 16.51 -51.09
C ARG A 25 -5.90 15.23 -51.91
N THR A 26 -5.77 15.35 -53.23
CA THR A 26 -5.75 14.19 -54.14
C THR A 26 -4.35 13.57 -54.18
N LEU A 27 -4.24 12.31 -53.75
CA LEU A 27 -3.01 11.52 -53.84
C LEU A 27 -2.70 11.10 -55.28
N ASP A 28 -1.42 10.86 -55.60
CA ASP A 28 -0.97 10.49 -56.94
C ASP A 28 -1.65 9.23 -57.49
N CYS A 29 -1.88 8.24 -56.62
CA CYS A 29 -2.62 7.02 -56.98
C CYS A 29 -4.09 7.27 -57.38
N CYS A 30 -4.64 8.42 -57.04
CA CYS A 30 -6.02 8.82 -57.37
C CYS A 30 -6.09 9.83 -58.52
N LYS A 31 -4.96 10.40 -58.96
CA LYS A 31 -4.95 11.41 -60.04
C LYS A 31 -5.40 10.85 -61.39
N ALA A 32 -5.17 9.56 -61.63
CA ALA A 32 -5.52 8.88 -62.88
C ALA A 32 -6.89 8.19 -62.85
N LEU A 33 -7.59 8.20 -61.71
CA LEU A 33 -8.84 7.46 -61.50
C LEU A 33 -9.97 8.42 -61.13
N HIS A 34 -11.06 8.41 -61.90
CA HIS A 34 -12.31 9.11 -61.57
C HIS A 34 -13.19 8.24 -60.65
N GLY A 35 -12.67 7.88 -59.47
CA GLY A 35 -13.36 7.04 -58.50
C GLY A 35 -12.47 6.56 -57.34
N PRO A 36 -12.99 5.72 -56.42
CA PRO A 36 -12.19 5.18 -55.32
C PRO A 36 -11.02 4.35 -55.86
N CYS A 37 -9.80 4.82 -55.59
CA CYS A 37 -8.58 4.11 -55.97
C CYS A 37 -8.48 2.80 -55.16
N PRO A 38 -8.26 1.63 -55.81
CA PRO A 38 -8.15 0.34 -55.11
C PRO A 38 -7.12 0.34 -53.98
N LEU A 39 -5.99 1.03 -54.16
CA LEU A 39 -4.96 1.15 -53.14
C LEU A 39 -5.47 1.90 -51.89
N CYS A 40 -6.25 2.96 -52.09
CA CYS A 40 -6.83 3.72 -50.99
C CYS A 40 -7.97 2.97 -50.30
N VAL A 41 -8.71 2.12 -51.01
CA VAL A 41 -9.72 1.24 -50.41
C VAL A 41 -9.04 0.20 -49.51
N GLN A 42 -8.02 -0.49 -50.03
CA GLN A 42 -7.24 -1.47 -49.25
C GLN A 42 -6.57 -0.83 -48.03
N PHE A 43 -5.98 0.36 -48.20
CA PHE A 43 -5.39 1.09 -47.09
C PHE A 43 -6.44 1.49 -46.05
N HIS A 44 -7.63 1.93 -46.49
CA HIS A 44 -8.70 2.25 -45.57
C HIS A 44 -9.18 1.04 -44.78
N GLU A 45 -9.37 -0.10 -45.43
CA GLU A 45 -9.73 -1.37 -44.79
C GLU A 45 -8.67 -1.82 -43.78
N LEU A 46 -7.39 -1.70 -44.13
CA LEU A 46 -6.29 -2.02 -43.21
C LEU A 46 -6.29 -1.10 -41.98
N CYS A 47 -6.51 0.20 -42.16
CA CYS A 47 -6.63 1.12 -41.04
C CYS A 47 -7.82 0.77 -40.13
N GLN A 48 -8.97 0.43 -40.69
CA GLN A 48 -10.14 0.02 -39.90
C GLN A 48 -9.86 -1.28 -39.12
N GLN A 49 -9.18 -2.24 -39.74
CA GLN A 49 -8.79 -3.48 -39.05
C GLN A 49 -7.81 -3.19 -37.91
N LEU A 50 -6.82 -2.33 -38.12
CA LEU A 50 -5.88 -1.93 -37.07
C LEU A 50 -6.59 -1.21 -35.90
N GLU A 51 -7.53 -0.30 -36.18
CA GLU A 51 -8.31 0.39 -35.16
C GLU A 51 -9.17 -0.59 -34.32
N GLN A 52 -9.70 -1.66 -34.94
CA GLN A 52 -10.45 -2.70 -34.22
C GLN A 52 -9.62 -3.45 -33.19
N TYR A 53 -8.30 -3.57 -33.39
CA TYR A 53 -7.40 -4.25 -32.45
C TYR A 53 -6.70 -3.30 -31.48
N ASP A 54 -6.37 -2.08 -31.92
CA ASP A 54 -5.61 -1.11 -31.13
C ASP A 54 -6.42 -0.59 -29.93
N ILE A 55 -7.71 -0.29 -30.12
CA ILE A 55 -8.55 0.27 -29.03
C ILE A 55 -8.74 -0.74 -27.89
N PRO A 56 -9.15 -2.00 -28.13
CA PRO A 56 -9.27 -2.99 -27.06
C PRO A 56 -7.93 -3.32 -26.41
N TRP A 57 -6.84 -3.38 -27.20
CA TRP A 57 -5.51 -3.67 -26.66
C TRP A 57 -5.03 -2.56 -25.72
N ARG A 58 -5.25 -1.29 -26.08
CA ARG A 58 -4.95 -0.15 -25.20
C ARG A 58 -5.75 -0.21 -23.90
N ALA A 59 -7.06 -0.46 -23.99
CA ALA A 59 -7.91 -0.59 -22.81
C ALA A 59 -7.44 -1.72 -21.88
N SER A 60 -7.10 -2.88 -22.45
CA SER A 60 -6.54 -3.99 -21.68
C SER A 60 -5.20 -3.63 -21.04
N SER A 61 -4.31 -2.97 -21.78
CA SER A 61 -3.02 -2.54 -21.24
C SER A 61 -3.16 -1.51 -20.12
N ASP A 62 -4.13 -0.60 -20.23
CA ASP A 62 -4.43 0.38 -19.18
C ASP A 62 -4.98 -0.30 -17.92
N ASP A 63 -5.83 -1.32 -18.07
CA ASP A 63 -6.36 -2.08 -16.94
C ASP A 63 -5.28 -2.95 -16.28
N ASP A 64 -4.41 -3.59 -17.06
CA ASP A 64 -3.24 -4.32 -16.54
C ASP A 64 -2.31 -3.36 -15.77
N ASN A 65 -2.06 -2.17 -16.29
CA ASN A 65 -1.25 -1.15 -15.59
C ASN A 65 -1.88 -0.70 -14.27
N LYS A 66 -3.21 -0.56 -14.21
CA LYS A 66 -3.91 -0.28 -12.93
C LYS A 66 -3.73 -1.44 -11.95
N GLN A 67 -3.89 -2.68 -12.40
CA GLN A 67 -3.71 -3.86 -11.54
C GLN A 67 -2.27 -3.95 -11.01
N ILE A 68 -1.27 -3.71 -11.86
CA ILE A 68 0.14 -3.69 -11.45
C ILE A 68 0.37 -2.65 -10.36
N LYS A 69 -0.19 -1.44 -10.51
CA LYS A 69 -0.05 -0.39 -9.50
C LYS A 69 -0.69 -0.79 -8.17
N THR A 70 -1.90 -1.34 -8.19
CA THR A 70 -2.57 -1.83 -6.99
C THR A 70 -1.76 -2.92 -6.29
N LEU A 71 -1.19 -3.87 -7.05
CA LEU A 71 -0.34 -4.92 -6.50
C LEU A 71 0.96 -4.38 -5.88
N GLN A 72 1.54 -3.33 -6.47
CA GLN A 72 2.71 -2.65 -5.90
C GLN A 72 2.37 -1.98 -4.57
N GLU A 73 1.26 -1.24 -4.50
CA GLU A 73 0.79 -0.61 -3.26
C GLU A 73 0.54 -1.64 -2.14
N MET A 74 -0.09 -2.78 -2.48
CA MET A 74 -0.28 -3.88 -1.52
C MET A 74 1.05 -4.50 -1.08
N SER A 75 2.01 -4.64 -1.99
CA SER A 75 3.35 -5.17 -1.67
C SER A 75 4.08 -4.26 -0.67
N ASP A 76 4.00 -2.94 -0.87
CA ASP A 76 4.60 -1.96 0.02
C ASP A 76 3.94 -1.99 1.41
N GLU A 77 2.62 -2.15 1.47
CA GLU A 77 1.88 -2.30 2.73
C GLU A 77 2.30 -3.57 3.48
N ILE A 78 2.43 -4.71 2.78
CA ILE A 78 2.90 -5.97 3.36
C ILE A 78 4.30 -5.79 3.98
N GLU A 79 5.21 -5.09 3.29
CA GLU A 79 6.56 -4.88 3.80
C GLU A 79 6.57 -3.94 5.02
N SER A 80 5.74 -2.90 5.02
CA SER A 80 5.52 -2.04 6.19
C SER A 80 4.99 -2.84 7.39
N LEU A 81 4.00 -3.70 7.19
CA LEU A 81 3.44 -4.56 8.24
C LEU A 81 4.47 -5.54 8.79
N LYS A 82 5.29 -6.17 7.93
CA LYS A 82 6.40 -7.04 8.38
C LYS A 82 7.38 -6.29 9.28
N GLN A 83 7.70 -5.04 8.95
CA GLN A 83 8.58 -4.22 9.79
C GLN A 83 7.92 -3.88 11.13
N GLN A 84 6.62 -3.61 11.15
CA GLN A 84 5.86 -3.37 12.38
C GLN A 84 5.87 -4.60 13.29
N VAL A 85 5.61 -5.80 12.75
CA VAL A 85 5.68 -7.06 13.49
C VAL A 85 7.05 -7.25 14.13
N LYS A 86 8.14 -7.07 13.37
CA LYS A 86 9.51 -7.16 13.91
C LYS A 86 9.77 -6.17 15.06
N ARG A 87 9.21 -4.96 14.99
CA ARG A 87 9.32 -3.97 16.07
C ARG A 87 8.57 -4.41 17.32
N ILE A 88 7.34 -4.90 17.15
CA ILE A 88 6.50 -5.40 18.24
C ILE A 88 7.17 -6.62 18.90
N ASP A 89 7.69 -7.57 18.13
CA ASP A 89 8.40 -8.73 18.67
C ASP A 89 9.61 -8.32 19.52
N ALA A 90 10.38 -7.31 19.07
CA ALA A 90 11.50 -6.78 19.84
C ALA A 90 11.04 -6.07 21.13
N GLU A 91 9.88 -5.41 21.13
CA GLU A 91 9.30 -4.77 22.30
C GLU A 91 8.76 -5.78 23.30
N VAL A 92 8.06 -6.82 22.83
CA VAL A 92 7.59 -7.95 23.65
C VAL A 92 8.77 -8.58 24.37
N LYS A 93 9.86 -8.89 23.66
CA LYS A 93 11.07 -9.46 24.26
C LYS A 93 11.65 -8.58 25.37
N LYS A 94 11.69 -7.25 25.18
CA LYS A 94 12.16 -6.31 26.21
C LYS A 94 11.23 -6.30 27.42
N LEU A 95 9.92 -6.32 27.21
CA LEU A 95 8.94 -6.34 28.29
C LEU A 95 9.01 -7.64 29.10
N GLU A 96 9.26 -8.78 28.45
CA GLU A 96 9.50 -10.06 29.13
C GLU A 96 10.74 -10.00 30.03
N GLU A 97 11.85 -9.43 29.55
CA GLU A 97 13.05 -9.23 30.37
C GLU A 97 12.78 -8.35 31.61
N VAL A 98 12.06 -7.23 31.43
CA VAL A 98 11.65 -6.34 32.52
C VAL A 98 10.73 -7.06 33.51
N LEU A 99 9.78 -7.86 33.01
CA LEU A 99 8.86 -8.62 33.84
C LEU A 99 9.61 -9.61 34.74
N GLU A 100 10.58 -10.33 34.18
CA GLU A 100 11.41 -11.26 34.95
C GLU A 100 12.29 -10.55 35.99
N GLU A 101 12.82 -9.36 35.66
CA GLU A 101 13.55 -8.54 36.63
C GLU A 101 12.64 -8.10 37.80
N LYS A 102 11.42 -7.65 37.49
CA LYS A 102 10.43 -7.23 38.49
C LYS A 102 9.98 -8.39 39.38
N LYS A 103 9.79 -9.60 38.82
CA LYS A 103 9.49 -10.80 39.61
C LYS A 103 10.60 -11.13 40.60
N LYS A 104 11.87 -11.03 40.19
CA LYS A 104 13.02 -11.25 41.09
C LYS A 104 13.08 -10.22 42.21
N MET A 105 12.87 -8.94 41.89
CA MET A 105 12.82 -7.87 42.89
C MET A 105 11.68 -8.09 43.89
N LEU A 106 10.49 -8.45 43.42
CA LEU A 106 9.33 -8.71 44.28
C LEU A 106 9.62 -9.85 45.24
N LYS A 107 10.14 -10.97 44.75
CA LYS A 107 10.51 -12.12 45.59
C LYS A 107 11.56 -11.75 46.65
N SER A 108 12.58 -10.98 46.28
CA SER A 108 13.57 -10.50 47.26
C SER A 108 12.95 -9.58 48.33
N SER A 109 12.00 -8.72 47.94
CA SER A 109 11.28 -7.86 48.88
C SER A 109 10.36 -8.67 49.81
N GLU A 110 9.68 -9.70 49.30
CA GLU A 110 8.86 -10.61 50.11
C GLU A 110 9.72 -11.38 51.13
N GLU A 111 10.90 -11.88 50.72
CA GLU A 111 11.84 -12.53 51.62
C GLU A 111 12.34 -11.59 52.73
N GLN A 112 12.62 -10.32 52.41
CA GLN A 112 13.02 -9.32 53.40
C GLN A 112 11.90 -8.99 54.40
N LEU A 113 10.66 -8.88 53.95
CA LEU A 113 9.50 -8.65 54.82
C LEU A 113 9.27 -9.84 55.75
N ASN A 114 9.27 -11.06 55.22
CA ASN A 114 9.12 -12.28 56.01
C ASN A 114 10.22 -12.42 57.08
N ALA A 115 11.47 -12.12 56.73
CA ALA A 115 12.57 -12.12 57.68
C ALA A 115 12.40 -11.06 58.79
N GLY A 116 11.89 -9.87 58.43
CA GLY A 116 11.55 -8.80 59.37
C GLY A 116 10.44 -9.20 60.35
N ASP A 117 9.37 -9.83 59.85
CA ASP A 117 8.24 -10.29 60.66
C ASP A 117 8.67 -11.39 61.65
N VAL A 118 9.46 -12.37 61.21
CA VAL A 118 10.01 -13.41 62.10
C VAL A 118 10.88 -12.80 63.20
N ARG A 119 11.67 -11.77 62.86
CA ARG A 119 12.50 -11.05 63.83
C ARG A 119 11.66 -10.28 64.84
N LEU A 120 10.59 -9.61 64.40
CA LEU A 120 9.64 -8.91 65.29
C LEU A 120 8.93 -9.89 66.23
N GLU A 121 8.47 -11.03 65.72
CA GLU A 121 7.87 -12.07 66.55
C GLU A 121 8.82 -12.59 67.63
N PHE A 122 10.09 -12.81 67.28
CA PHE A 122 11.12 -13.26 68.21
C PHE A 122 11.32 -12.23 69.34
N ILE A 123 11.47 -10.94 69.00
CA ILE A 123 11.63 -9.85 69.97
C ILE A 123 10.40 -9.74 70.89
N ILE A 124 9.19 -9.88 70.36
CA ILE A 124 7.95 -9.83 71.14
C ILE A 124 7.87 -11.02 72.12
N LYS A 125 8.24 -12.23 71.68
CA LYS A 125 8.26 -13.43 72.53
C LYS A 125 9.31 -13.32 73.65
N GLU A 126 10.50 -12.78 73.38
CA GLU A 126 11.51 -12.54 74.42
C GLU A 126 11.04 -11.52 75.47
N LYS A 127 10.49 -10.37 75.04
CA LYS A 127 9.93 -9.37 75.97
C LYS A 127 8.82 -9.93 76.86
N LYS A 128 7.99 -10.86 76.34
CA LYS A 128 6.93 -11.54 77.13
C LYS A 128 7.50 -12.52 78.17
N LYS A 129 8.65 -13.15 77.92
CA LYS A 129 9.31 -14.06 78.90
C LYS A 129 10.00 -13.30 80.04
N GLY A 130 10.46 -12.08 79.82
CA GLY A 130 11.10 -11.25 80.85
C GLY A 130 10.17 -10.57 81.86
N ASN A 131 8.84 -10.58 81.66
CA ASN A 131 7.89 -9.84 82.51
C ASN A 131 7.21 -10.69 83.61
N LYS A 132 7.81 -11.82 84.02
CA LYS A 132 7.42 -12.55 85.23
C LYS A 132 8.31 -12.14 86.39
N GLY A 133 7.88 -11.13 87.15
CA GLY A 133 8.38 -10.90 88.51
C GLY A 133 8.91 -9.49 88.75
N LYS A 134 8.00 -8.56 89.06
CA LYS A 134 8.18 -7.54 90.12
C LYS A 134 6.87 -6.77 90.30
N LYS A 135 5.96 -7.33 91.12
CA LYS A 135 5.12 -6.51 92.00
C LYS A 135 5.39 -7.00 93.43
N GLY A 136 6.47 -6.47 93.97
CA GLY A 136 6.72 -6.46 95.39
C GLY A 136 5.71 -5.54 96.08
N ARG A 137 4.90 -6.14 96.93
CA ARG A 137 4.46 -5.66 98.24
C ARG A 137 5.16 -4.39 98.71
N LYS A 138 4.41 -3.30 98.95
CA LYS A 138 4.70 -2.28 99.96
C LYS A 138 3.40 -1.72 100.54
N ASN A 139 3.34 -1.84 101.86
CA ASN A 139 2.44 -1.28 102.89
C ASN A 139 0.97 -1.01 102.54
#